data_AF-A0A8J2XD25-F1
#
_entry.id   AF-A0A8J2XD25-F1
#
_cell.length_a   1.000
_cell.length_b   1.000
_cell.length_c   1.000
_cell.angle_alpha   90.00
_cell.angle_beta   90.00
_cell.angle_gamma   90.00
#
_symmetry.space_group_name_H-M   'P 1'
#
loop_
_entity.id
_entity.type
_entity.pdbx_description
1 polymer ?
#
loop_
_entity_poly.entity_id
_entity_poly.type
_entity_poly.pdbx_seq_one_letter_code
_entity_poly.pdbx_strand_id
1 'polypeptide(L)'
;MDALPLSLNKEQLELLQQSIEQSIVKLEKTDQAQFSSEENLLTYGTNDYTEAQKRIQAIREQLGSQLKSWDSPSDDPKPVPLDLDPYQLKVLQKGIEHQMTNLNDPSEKDLLSDVMNQLPEFSMQEDAD
;
A
#
# COMPACT_ATOMS: atom_id res chain seq x y z
N MET A 1 4.41 5.93 -14.06
CA MET A 1 5.78 6.23 -13.61
C MET A 1 6.63 5.04 -14.02
N ASP A 2 7.91 4.94 -13.66
CA ASP A 2 8.57 3.62 -13.73
C ASP A 2 7.98 2.71 -12.64
N ALA A 3 7.88 1.42 -12.92
CA ALA A 3 7.39 0.44 -11.94
C ALA A 3 8.29 0.41 -10.71
N LEU A 4 7.70 0.19 -9.53
CA LEU A 4 8.46 0.14 -8.28
C LEU A 4 9.51 -0.99 -8.33
N PRO A 5 10.73 -0.77 -7.81
CA PRO A 5 11.81 -1.77 -7.82
C PRO A 5 11.62 -2.83 -6.73
N LEU A 6 10.43 -3.43 -6.66
CA LEU A 6 10.06 -4.38 -5.62
C LEU A 6 10.39 -5.81 -6.03
N SER A 7 11.18 -6.49 -5.20
CA SER A 7 11.36 -7.93 -5.24
C SER A 7 10.68 -8.54 -4.03
N LEU A 8 9.54 -9.19 -4.27
CA LEU A 8 8.67 -9.73 -3.22
C LEU A 8 8.58 -11.24 -3.35
N ASN A 9 8.40 -11.94 -2.23
CA ASN A 9 7.90 -13.30 -2.23
C ASN A 9 6.35 -13.30 -2.11
N LYS A 10 5.72 -14.48 -2.13
CA LYS A 10 4.25 -14.57 -2.09
C LYS A 10 3.68 -14.05 -0.77
N GLU A 11 4.32 -14.39 0.35
CA GLU A 11 3.87 -14.01 1.69
C GLU A 11 3.90 -12.49 1.87
N GLN A 12 4.95 -11.82 1.42
CA GLN A 12 5.03 -10.37 1.39
C GLN A 12 3.91 -9.77 0.55
N LEU A 13 3.65 -10.31 -0.64
CA LEU A 13 2.58 -9.81 -1.51
C LEU A 13 1.17 -10.00 -0.90
N GLU A 14 0.94 -11.11 -0.20
CA GLU A 14 -0.29 -11.36 0.56
C GLU A 14 -0.45 -10.37 1.72
N LEU A 15 0.63 -10.10 2.47
CA LEU A 15 0.64 -9.11 3.54
C LEU A 15 0.36 -7.69 3.01
N LEU A 16 0.91 -7.32 1.85
CA LEU A 16 0.58 -6.05 1.18
C LEU A 16 -0.90 -5.98 0.81
N GLN A 17 -1.47 -7.06 0.26
CA GLN A 17 -2.88 -7.09 -0.07
C GLN A 17 -3.73 -6.92 1.21
N GLN A 18 -3.37 -7.59 2.30
CA GLN A 18 -4.05 -7.43 3.59
C GLN A 18 -3.96 -6.00 4.14
N SER A 19 -2.81 -5.34 4.00
CA SER A 19 -2.63 -3.93 4.41
C SER A 19 -3.63 -3.03 3.70
N ILE A 20 -3.83 -3.27 2.40
CA ILE A 20 -4.75 -2.51 1.56
C ILE A 20 -6.21 -2.84 1.90
N GLU A 21 -6.57 -4.11 2.11
CA GLU A 21 -7.91 -4.50 2.57
C GLU A 21 -8.27 -3.84 3.92
N GLN A 22 -7.32 -3.74 4.86
CA GLN A 22 -7.54 -3.00 6.10
C GLN A 22 -7.78 -1.51 5.87
N SER A 23 -7.04 -0.89 4.94
CA SER A 23 -7.24 0.51 4.55
C SER A 23 -8.61 0.73 3.90
N ILE A 24 -9.12 -0.21 3.10
CA ILE A 24 -10.49 -0.18 2.57
C ILE A 24 -11.50 -0.18 3.71
N VAL A 25 -11.40 -1.16 4.62
CA VAL A 25 -12.35 -1.29 5.75
C VAL A 25 -12.36 -0.03 6.62
N LYS A 26 -11.21 0.64 6.81
CA LYS A 26 -11.16 1.91 7.54
C LYS A 26 -11.80 3.06 6.79
N LEU A 27 -11.54 3.16 5.49
CA LEU A 27 -12.14 4.18 4.64
C LEU A 27 -13.67 4.03 4.64
N GLU A 28 -14.18 2.80 4.52
CA GLU A 28 -15.62 2.50 4.56
C GLU A 28 -16.27 2.82 5.92
N LYS A 29 -15.52 2.74 7.01
CA LYS A 29 -15.98 3.13 8.35
C LYS A 29 -15.91 4.63 8.61
N THR A 30 -15.23 5.38 7.76
CA THR A 30 -15.11 6.84 7.88
C THR A 30 -16.36 7.48 7.28
N ASP A 31 -17.01 8.36 8.04
CA ASP A 31 -18.14 9.12 7.52
C ASP A 31 -17.67 10.04 6.38
N GLN A 32 -18.30 9.92 5.21
CA GLN A 32 -17.91 10.68 4.02
C GLN A 32 -17.95 12.20 4.25
N ALA A 33 -18.89 12.69 5.07
CA ALA A 33 -18.99 14.12 5.38
C ALA A 33 -17.88 14.60 6.33
N GLN A 34 -17.16 13.68 6.98
CA GLN A 34 -16.01 13.96 7.84
C GLN A 34 -14.66 13.67 7.16
N PHE A 35 -14.67 13.24 5.90
CA PHE A 35 -13.47 12.80 5.19
C PHE A 35 -12.52 13.95 4.80
N SER A 36 -12.96 15.20 4.78
CA SER A 36 -12.14 16.33 4.33
C SER A 36 -11.09 16.81 5.35
N SER A 37 -10.53 15.92 6.18
CA SER A 37 -9.52 16.21 7.20
C SER A 37 -8.09 16.15 6.65
N GLU A 38 -7.17 16.86 7.29
CA GLU A 38 -5.72 16.82 6.96
C GLU A 38 -5.12 15.42 7.17
N GLU A 39 -5.63 14.67 8.15
CA GLU A 39 -5.24 13.28 8.39
C GLU A 39 -5.51 12.38 7.18
N ASN A 40 -6.60 12.62 6.45
CA ASN A 40 -6.93 11.87 5.25
C ASN A 40 -6.00 12.21 4.07
N LEU A 41 -5.55 13.47 3.95
CA LEU A 41 -4.51 13.81 2.99
C LEU A 41 -3.20 13.06 3.29
N LEU A 42 -2.82 12.96 4.57
CA LEU A 42 -1.60 12.25 4.99
C LEU A 42 -1.69 10.72 4.86
N THR A 43 -2.91 10.17 4.94
CA THR A 43 -3.18 8.73 4.91
C THR A 43 -3.47 8.22 3.50
N TYR A 44 -4.29 8.95 2.74
CA TYR A 44 -4.80 8.54 1.43
C TYR A 44 -4.26 9.39 0.26
N GLY A 45 -3.42 10.39 0.57
CA GLY A 45 -2.90 11.33 -0.42
C GLY A 45 -3.95 12.29 -0.99
N THR A 46 -5.17 12.30 -0.42
CA THR A 46 -6.30 13.12 -0.86
C THR A 46 -7.29 13.33 0.29
N ASN A 47 -8.00 14.44 0.28
CA ASN A 47 -9.12 14.75 1.17
C ASN A 47 -10.49 14.52 0.48
N ASP A 48 -10.49 13.98 -0.74
CA ASP A 48 -11.70 13.55 -1.44
C ASP A 48 -11.92 12.04 -1.24
N TYR A 49 -13.08 11.69 -0.68
CA TYR A 49 -13.42 10.31 -0.34
C TYR A 49 -13.46 9.39 -1.57
N THR A 50 -14.01 9.89 -2.67
CA THR A 50 -14.17 9.09 -3.90
C THR A 50 -12.81 8.81 -4.52
N GLU A 51 -11.92 9.80 -4.50
CA GLU A 51 -10.55 9.67 -4.97
C GLU A 51 -9.72 8.73 -4.08
N ALA A 52 -9.88 8.83 -2.75
CA ALA A 52 -9.25 7.89 -1.82
C ALA A 52 -9.68 6.45 -2.11
N GLN A 53 -10.98 6.23 -2.32
CA GLN A 53 -11.53 4.92 -2.67
C GLN A 53 -10.93 4.40 -3.98
N LYS A 54 -10.86 5.23 -5.03
CA LYS A 54 -10.28 4.84 -6.32
C LYS A 54 -8.81 4.43 -6.18
N ARG A 55 -8.02 5.20 -5.44
CA ARG A 55 -6.58 4.92 -5.24
C ARG A 55 -6.36 3.60 -4.51
N ILE A 56 -7.07 3.39 -3.40
CA ILE A 56 -6.94 2.13 -2.63
C ILE A 56 -7.40 0.94 -3.48
N GLN A 57 -8.50 1.06 -4.24
CA GLN A 57 -8.98 -0.02 -5.11
C GLN A 57 -7.99 -0.31 -6.25
N ALA A 58 -7.38 0.71 -6.86
CA ALA A 58 -6.37 0.49 -7.90
C ALA A 58 -5.16 -0.30 -7.37
N ILE A 59 -4.67 0.03 -6.16
CA ILE A 59 -3.59 -0.74 -5.52
C ILE A 59 -4.03 -2.18 -5.28
N ARG A 60 -5.25 -2.37 -4.74
CA ARG A 60 -5.83 -3.69 -4.47
C ARG A 60 -5.93 -4.55 -5.73
N GLU A 61 -6.37 -3.98 -6.84
CA GLU A 61 -6.48 -4.67 -8.13
C GLU A 61 -5.12 -5.09 -8.67
N GLN A 62 -4.11 -4.22 -8.60
CA GLN A 62 -2.74 -4.56 -9.00
C GLN A 62 -2.20 -5.71 -8.15
N LEU A 63 -2.22 -5.59 -6.82
CA LEU A 63 -1.73 -6.64 -5.90
C LEU A 63 -2.49 -7.96 -6.11
N GLY A 64 -3.81 -7.91 -6.22
CA GLY A 64 -4.66 -9.08 -6.45
C GLY A 64 -4.40 -9.75 -7.80
N SER A 65 -4.09 -8.98 -8.85
CA SER A 65 -3.69 -9.53 -10.14
C SER A 65 -2.36 -10.28 -10.02
N GLN A 66 -1.37 -9.68 -9.35
CA GLN A 66 -0.05 -10.29 -9.14
C GLN A 66 -0.14 -11.60 -8.34
N LEU A 67 -0.98 -11.64 -7.30
CA LEU A 67 -1.24 -12.85 -6.52
C LEU A 67 -1.93 -13.94 -7.33
N LYS A 68 -2.93 -13.58 -8.15
CA LYS A 68 -3.62 -14.54 -9.02
C LYS A 68 -2.71 -15.16 -10.08
N SER A 69 -1.74 -14.39 -10.57
CA SER A 69 -0.73 -14.88 -11.51
C SER A 69 0.48 -15.53 -10.83
N TRP A 70 0.49 -15.70 -9.50
CA TRP A 70 1.63 -16.25 -8.79
C TRP A 70 1.74 -17.77 -8.99
N ASP A 71 2.72 -18.19 -9.77
CA ASP A 71 3.02 -19.58 -10.11
C ASP A 71 4.30 -20.12 -9.47
N SER A 72 5.04 -19.29 -8.73
CA SER A 72 6.27 -19.65 -8.02
C SER A 72 5.98 -20.21 -6.62
N PRO A 73 6.95 -20.91 -5.99
CA PRO A 73 6.91 -21.22 -4.56
C PRO A 73 6.69 -19.97 -3.69
N SER A 74 6.15 -20.14 -2.49
CA SER A 74 5.81 -18.99 -1.62
C SER A 74 7.02 -18.16 -1.20
N ASP A 75 8.17 -18.81 -1.02
CA ASP A 75 9.42 -18.19 -0.55
C ASP A 75 10.29 -17.63 -1.68
N ASP A 76 9.92 -17.84 -2.96
CA ASP A 76 10.70 -17.43 -4.13
C ASP A 76 10.53 -15.91 -4.39
N PRO A 77 11.54 -15.07 -4.14
CA PRO A 77 11.43 -13.64 -4.38
C PRO A 77 11.53 -13.35 -5.87
N LYS A 78 10.58 -12.60 -6.41
CA LYS A 78 10.61 -12.14 -7.80
C LYS A 78 10.18 -10.68 -7.96
N PRO A 79 10.60 -10.02 -9.04
CA PRO A 79 10.13 -8.68 -9.37
C PRO A 79 8.61 -8.65 -9.50
N VAL A 80 7.95 -7.74 -8.77
CA VAL A 80 6.50 -7.53 -8.87
C VAL A 80 6.25 -6.16 -9.47
N PRO A 81 5.73 -6.08 -10.71
CA PRO A 81 5.48 -4.80 -11.35
C PRO A 81 4.25 -4.15 -10.73
N LEU A 82 4.49 -3.16 -9.86
CA LEU A 82 3.48 -2.24 -9.34
C LEU A 82 3.76 -0.84 -9.93
N ASP A 83 2.83 -0.32 -10.71
CA ASP A 83 2.88 1.07 -11.23
C ASP A 83 1.97 1.90 -10.34
N LEU A 84 2.56 2.42 -9.26
CA LEU A 84 1.88 3.27 -8.30
C LEU A 84 2.32 4.71 -8.51
N ASP A 85 1.36 5.61 -8.60
CA ASP A 85 1.66 7.05 -8.48
C ASP A 85 2.15 7.39 -7.05
N PRO A 86 2.75 8.57 -6.82
CA PRO A 86 3.33 8.91 -5.52
C PRO A 86 2.30 8.86 -4.39
N TYR A 87 1.05 9.23 -4.65
CA TYR A 87 0.01 9.18 -3.65
C TYR A 87 -0.46 7.75 -3.37
N GLN A 88 -0.54 6.89 -4.39
CA GLN A 88 -0.79 5.46 -4.20
C GLN A 88 0.34 4.78 -3.43
N LEU A 89 1.59 5.14 -3.70
CA LEU A 89 2.75 4.70 -2.93
C LEU A 89 2.62 5.12 -1.47
N LYS A 90 2.21 6.38 -1.21
CA LYS A 90 1.97 6.87 0.15
C LYS A 90 0.89 6.07 0.87
N VAL A 91 -0.22 5.77 0.19
CA VAL A 91 -1.31 4.93 0.73
C VAL A 91 -0.80 3.54 1.08
N LEU A 92 0.01 2.93 0.21
CA LEU A 92 0.60 1.62 0.46
C LEU A 92 1.53 1.66 1.69
N GLN A 93 2.44 2.63 1.77
CA GLN A 93 3.34 2.82 2.91
C GLN A 93 2.55 2.98 4.23
N LYS A 94 1.51 3.82 4.24
CA LYS A 94 0.67 4.04 5.42
C LYS A 94 -0.12 2.80 5.82
N GLY A 95 -0.59 2.02 4.83
CA GLY A 95 -1.22 0.72 5.05
C GLY A 95 -0.28 -0.27 5.75
N ILE A 96 0.95 -0.39 5.24
CA ILE A 96 1.98 -1.27 5.81
C ILE A 96 2.37 -0.83 7.22
N GLU A 97 2.66 0.46 7.43
CA GLU A 97 2.96 1.03 8.75
C GLU A 97 1.87 0.68 9.76
N HIS A 98 0.61 0.88 9.38
CA HIS A 98 -0.50 0.55 10.25
C HIS A 98 -0.59 -0.96 10.53
N GLN A 99 -0.46 -1.82 9.51
CA GLN A 99 -0.50 -3.26 9.74
C GLN A 99 0.60 -3.70 10.71
N MET A 100 1.84 -3.25 10.53
CA MET A 100 2.96 -3.56 11.43
C MET A 100 2.69 -3.17 12.89
N THR A 101 1.99 -2.07 13.14
CA THR A 101 1.61 -1.67 14.52
C THR A 101 0.58 -2.61 15.16
N ASN A 102 -0.23 -3.31 14.37
CA ASN A 102 -1.31 -4.18 14.85
C ASN A 102 -0.98 -5.67 14.78
N LEU A 103 0.09 -6.04 14.05
CA LEU A 103 0.56 -7.42 14.00
C LEU A 103 1.11 -7.85 15.37
N ASN A 104 0.84 -9.10 15.73
CA ASN A 104 1.42 -9.76 16.90
C ASN A 104 2.56 -10.72 16.51
N ASP A 105 2.59 -11.17 15.25
CA ASP A 105 3.65 -12.04 14.74
C ASP A 105 4.88 -11.21 14.35
N PRO A 106 6.06 -11.44 14.97
CA PRO A 106 7.28 -10.71 14.65
C PRO A 106 7.79 -11.02 13.23
N SER A 107 7.57 -12.24 12.73
CA SER A 107 8.04 -12.68 11.41
C SER A 107 7.30 -11.93 10.30
N GLU A 108 5.98 -11.75 10.43
CA GLU A 108 5.19 -10.94 9.48
C GLU A 108 5.60 -9.46 9.50
N LYS A 109 6.01 -8.94 10.67
CA LYS A 109 6.56 -7.57 10.77
C LYS A 109 7.90 -7.45 10.04
N ASP A 110 8.78 -8.42 10.19
CA ASP A 110 10.07 -8.45 9.49
C ASP A 110 9.85 -8.47 7.97
N LEU A 111 8.93 -9.31 7.48
CA LEU A 111 8.56 -9.36 6.06
C LEU A 111 8.05 -8.00 5.54
N LEU A 112 7.18 -7.33 6.28
CA LEU A 112 6.66 -6.00 5.91
C LEU A 112 7.73 -4.90 6.01
N SER A 113 8.63 -5.00 6.98
CA SER A 113 9.77 -4.10 7.14
C SER A 113 10.72 -4.20 5.94
N ASP A 114 11.00 -5.41 5.47
CA ASP A 114 11.78 -5.64 4.26
C ASP A 114 11.13 -5.00 3.02
N VAL A 115 9.80 -5.03 2.91
CA VAL A 115 9.11 -4.33 1.82
C VAL A 115 9.25 -2.81 1.98
N MET A 116 9.05 -2.26 3.18
CA MET A 116 9.18 -0.83 3.44
C MET A 116 10.58 -0.30 3.09
N ASN A 117 11.62 -1.09 3.33
CA ASN A 117 13.00 -0.73 3.00
C ASN A 117 13.29 -0.73 1.48
N GLN A 118 12.48 -1.44 0.68
CA GLN A 118 12.59 -1.44 -0.78
C GLN A 118 11.78 -0.31 -1.44
N LEU A 119 10.76 0.22 -0.75
CA LEU A 119 9.93 1.29 -1.29
C LEU A 119 10.72 2.60 -1.33
N PRO A 120 10.60 3.39 -2.41
CA PRO A 120 11.25 4.70 -2.46
C PRO A 120 10.67 5.63 -1.38
N GLU A 121 11.53 6.49 -0.83
CA GLU A 121 11.07 7.50 0.12
C GLU A 121 10.03 8.40 -0.55
N PHE A 122 8.83 8.44 0.02
CA PHE A 122 7.82 9.38 -0.43
C PHE A 122 8.20 10.78 0.01
N SER A 123 8.69 11.58 -0.93
CA SER A 123 8.94 13.01 -0.75
C SER A 123 7.83 13.79 -1.45
N MET A 124 6.96 14.45 -0.68
CA MET A 124 6.22 15.61 -1.19
C MET A 124 7.23 16.76 -1.31
N GLN A 125 8.20 16.65 -2.21
CA GLN A 125 8.78 17.88 -2.73
C GLN A 125 7.69 18.47 -3.59
N GLU A 126 6.96 19.43 -3.00
CA GLU A 126 6.39 20.53 -3.76
C GLU A 126 7.40 20.91 -4.83
N ASP A 127 7.02 20.76 -6.11
CA ASP A 127 7.55 21.59 -7.18
C ASP A 127 7.32 23.05 -6.75
N ALA A 128 8.24 23.55 -5.94
CA ALA A 128 8.48 24.94 -5.70
C ALA A 128 9.52 25.39 -6.74
N ASP A 129 9.09 25.48 -8.01
CA ASP A 129 9.62 26.41 -9.01
C ASP A 129 8.65 26.58 -10.19
#